data_AF-A0A317ND96-F1
#
_entry.id   AF-A0A317ND96-F1
#
_cell.length_a   1.000
_cell.length_b   1.000
_cell.length_c   1.000
_cell.angle_alpha   90.00
_cell.angle_beta   90.00
_cell.angle_gamma   90.00
#
_symmetry.space_group_name_H-M   'P 1'
#
loop_
_entity.id
_entity.type
_entity.pdbx_description
1 polymer ?
#
loop_
_entity_poly.entity_id
_entity_poly.type
_entity_poly.pdbx_seq_one_letter_code
_entity_poly.pdbx_strand_id
1 'polypeptide(L)'
;MLIARAVLTLSGMALIDIENLPATTSGVLRRRAQAAGVPVRQYVRRELVTLAARQAPIDAVVRFLAEERPERAAAEVDTGALAMINVYDLPAEVWSVFDARAAAAGMPLSDYVREELITSARRGTVDDAVLEIREALGDGDLPLDMEAVVASVRYARGL
;
A
#
# COMPACT_ATOMS: atom_id res chain seq x y z
N MET A 1 -4.88 -27.75 40.28
CA MET A 1 -5.03 -28.78 39.24
C MET A 1 -5.99 -28.21 38.20
N LEU A 2 -5.47 -27.43 37.24
CA LEU A 2 -5.07 -27.82 35.88
C LEU A 2 -6.26 -28.07 34.92
N ILE A 3 -6.40 -27.11 34.00
CA ILE A 3 -6.64 -27.27 32.55
C ILE A 3 -8.03 -27.74 32.10
N ALA A 4 -8.72 -26.83 31.39
CA ALA A 4 -9.17 -27.12 30.02
C ALA A 4 -9.23 -25.81 29.20
N ARG A 5 -8.17 -25.60 28.40
CA ARG A 5 -8.19 -24.74 27.21
C ARG A 5 -9.08 -25.43 26.17
N ALA A 6 -10.06 -24.73 25.62
CA ALA A 6 -10.68 -25.02 24.33
C ALA A 6 -11.08 -23.66 23.74
N VAL A 7 -10.22 -23.06 22.90
CA VAL A 7 -10.26 -23.21 21.44
C VAL A 7 -11.67 -22.98 20.91
N LEU A 8 -12.03 -21.71 20.77
CA LEU A 8 -12.97 -21.23 19.76
C LEU A 8 -12.32 -20.01 19.09
N THR A 9 -11.27 -20.30 18.32
CA THR A 9 -11.02 -19.62 17.06
C THR A 9 -12.28 -19.75 16.21
N LEU A 10 -12.97 -18.65 15.95
CA LEU A 10 -13.76 -18.41 14.73
C LEU A 10 -14.30 -16.98 14.74
N SER A 11 -13.99 -16.26 13.65
CA SER A 11 -14.41 -14.88 13.31
C SER A 11 -13.43 -13.79 13.70
N GLY A 12 -12.20 -13.90 13.19
CA GLY A 12 -11.39 -12.72 12.93
C GLY A 12 -12.14 -11.83 11.92
N MET A 13 -12.67 -10.72 12.40
CA MET A 13 -13.08 -9.59 11.56
C MET A 13 -11.83 -9.16 10.78
N ALA A 14 -11.78 -9.52 9.50
CA ALA A 14 -10.69 -9.19 8.61
C ALA A 14 -10.70 -7.67 8.32
N LEU A 15 -10.25 -6.86 9.29
CA LEU A 15 -9.81 -5.50 9.02
C LEU A 15 -8.54 -5.62 8.21
N ILE A 16 -8.39 -5.01 7.03
CA ILE A 16 -7.04 -4.81 6.50
C ILE A 16 -6.39 -3.71 7.35
N ASP A 17 -5.91 -4.11 8.52
CA ASP A 17 -4.82 -3.45 9.22
C ASP A 17 -3.53 -3.81 8.47
N ILE A 18 -2.49 -3.00 8.61
CA ILE A 18 -1.17 -3.32 8.04
C ILE A 18 -0.68 -4.72 8.49
N GLU A 19 -1.15 -5.18 9.65
CA GLU A 19 -0.90 -6.51 10.22
C GLU A 19 -1.48 -7.67 9.40
N ASN A 20 -2.45 -7.41 8.52
CA ASN A 20 -3.04 -8.40 7.62
C ASN A 20 -2.43 -8.40 6.21
N LEU A 21 -1.39 -7.59 5.99
CA LEU A 21 -0.52 -7.72 4.82
C LEU A 21 0.53 -8.81 5.06
N PRO A 22 1.07 -9.44 4.00
CA PRO A 22 2.24 -10.31 4.14
C PRO A 22 3.35 -9.62 4.94
N ALA A 23 4.02 -10.35 5.83
CA ALA A 23 5.03 -9.77 6.75
C ALA A 23 6.13 -8.97 6.04
N THR A 24 6.51 -9.39 4.82
CA THR A 24 7.47 -8.66 3.98
C THR A 24 6.92 -7.31 3.52
N THR A 25 5.64 -7.23 3.18
CA THR A 25 4.96 -6.00 2.76
C THR A 25 4.81 -5.05 3.95
N SER A 26 4.30 -5.54 5.09
CA SER A 26 4.15 -4.71 6.29
C SER A 26 5.51 -4.23 6.82
N GLY A 27 6.55 -5.05 6.74
CA GLY A 27 7.93 -4.67 7.07
C GLY A 27 8.45 -3.50 6.24
N VAL A 28 8.29 -3.55 4.90
CA VAL A 28 8.70 -2.47 4.00
C VAL A 28 7.95 -1.17 4.30
N LEU A 29 6.62 -1.24 4.45
CA LEU A 29 5.79 -0.05 4.72
C LEU A 29 6.13 0.59 6.09
N ARG A 30 6.41 -0.22 7.12
CA ARG A 30 6.87 0.30 8.42
C ARG A 30 8.24 0.95 8.32
N ARG A 31 9.19 0.32 7.62
CA ARG A 31 10.55 0.85 7.40
C ARG A 31 10.50 2.19 6.66
N ARG A 32 9.70 2.29 5.59
CA ARG A 32 9.50 3.55 4.85
C ARG A 32 8.83 4.63 5.71
N ALA A 33 7.82 4.27 6.52
CA ALA A 33 7.19 5.21 7.45
C ALA A 33 8.17 5.77 8.48
N GLN A 34 9.01 4.89 9.06
CA GLN A 34 10.06 5.27 9.99
C GLN A 34 11.09 6.21 9.36
N ALA A 35 11.56 5.89 8.15
CA ALA A 35 12.49 6.74 7.40
C ALA A 35 11.89 8.11 7.07
N ALA A 36 10.58 8.18 6.84
CA ALA A 36 9.85 9.42 6.60
C ALA A 36 9.46 10.17 7.90
N GLY A 37 9.76 9.62 9.08
CA GLY A 37 9.45 10.24 10.37
C GLY A 37 7.96 10.39 10.66
N VAL A 38 7.12 9.55 10.06
CA VAL A 38 5.65 9.63 10.19
C VAL A 38 5.06 8.33 10.74
N PRO A 39 3.92 8.40 11.46
CA PRO A 39 3.20 7.21 11.87
C PRO A 39 2.81 6.33 10.67
N VAL A 40 2.92 5.02 10.84
CA VAL A 40 2.66 4.02 9.78
C VAL A 40 1.30 4.21 9.12
N ARG A 41 0.24 4.48 9.90
CA ARG A 41 -1.11 4.75 9.36
C ARG A 41 -1.13 5.98 8.44
N GLN A 42 -0.46 7.06 8.83
CA GLN A 42 -0.35 8.27 8.02
C GLN A 42 0.46 8.01 6.75
N TYR A 43 1.53 7.21 6.85
CA TYR A 43 2.32 6.80 5.68
C TYR A 43 1.48 6.00 4.69
N VAL A 44 0.78 4.96 5.14
CA VAL A 44 -0.08 4.13 4.28
C VAL A 44 -1.21 4.96 3.66
N ARG A 45 -1.81 5.91 4.41
CA ARG A 45 -2.78 6.86 3.85
C ARG A 45 -2.18 7.65 2.67
N ARG A 46 -0.97 8.20 2.84
CA ARG A 46 -0.28 8.93 1.75
C ARG A 46 0.05 8.04 0.56
N GLU A 47 0.44 6.81 0.81
CA GLU A 47 0.72 5.83 -0.24
C GLU A 47 -0.54 5.50 -1.04
N LEU A 48 -1.67 5.27 -0.38
CA LEU A 48 -2.96 5.02 -1.04
C LEU A 48 -3.43 6.22 -1.87
N VAL A 49 -3.29 7.44 -1.35
CA VAL A 49 -3.55 8.68 -2.12
C VAL A 49 -2.65 8.74 -3.37
N THR A 50 -1.37 8.40 -3.21
CA THR A 50 -0.40 8.40 -4.32
C THR A 50 -0.73 7.35 -5.37
N LEU A 51 -1.15 6.15 -4.95
CA LEU A 51 -1.56 5.07 -5.84
C LEU A 51 -2.83 5.43 -6.64
N ALA A 52 -3.81 6.06 -6.00
CA ALA A 52 -5.01 6.54 -6.67
C ALA A 52 -4.71 7.68 -7.67
N ALA A 53 -3.79 8.59 -7.33
CA ALA A 53 -3.41 9.70 -8.21
C ALA A 53 -2.59 9.29 -9.45
N ARG A 54 -1.94 8.12 -9.42
CA ARG A 54 -1.17 7.60 -10.55
C ARG A 54 -2.08 7.02 -11.61
N GLN A 55 -1.79 7.32 -12.88
CA GLN A 55 -2.42 6.61 -14.00
C GLN A 55 -1.99 5.13 -13.97
N ALA A 56 -2.96 4.23 -13.86
CA ALA A 56 -2.76 2.80 -13.92
C ALA A 56 -3.22 2.26 -15.28
N PRO A 57 -2.63 1.16 -15.79
CA PRO A 57 -3.08 0.54 -17.04
C PRO A 57 -4.58 0.18 -17.06
N ILE A 58 -5.12 -0.22 -15.91
CA ILE A 58 -6.53 -0.55 -15.75
C ILE A 58 -7.47 0.64 -15.97
N ASP A 59 -6.98 1.88 -15.87
CA ASP A 59 -7.81 3.09 -16.05
C ASP A 59 -8.38 3.19 -17.47
N ALA A 60 -7.70 2.60 -18.47
CA ALA A 60 -8.25 2.50 -19.82
C ALA A 60 -9.50 1.61 -19.86
N VAL A 61 -9.51 0.51 -19.08
CA VAL A 61 -10.66 -0.37 -18.92
C VAL A 61 -11.76 0.31 -18.12
N VAL A 62 -11.41 1.04 -17.05
CA VAL A 62 -12.36 1.85 -16.28
C VAL A 62 -13.10 2.83 -17.19
N ARG A 63 -12.35 3.59 -18.01
CA ARG A 63 -12.94 4.54 -18.97
C ARG A 63 -13.86 3.84 -19.98
N PHE A 64 -13.38 2.76 -20.59
CA PHE A 64 -14.17 1.97 -21.54
C PHE A 64 -15.48 1.46 -20.90
N LEU A 65 -15.41 0.94 -19.67
CA LEU A 65 -16.59 0.45 -18.96
C LEU A 65 -17.56 1.59 -18.60
N ALA A 66 -17.06 2.77 -18.24
CA ALA A 66 -17.90 3.93 -17.96
C ALA A 66 -18.66 4.41 -19.22
N GLU A 67 -18.03 4.31 -20.39
CA GLU A 67 -18.63 4.69 -21.69
C GLU A 67 -19.64 3.64 -22.18
N GLU A 68 -19.28 2.35 -22.13
CA GLU A 68 -20.07 1.27 -22.74
C GLU A 68 -21.10 0.64 -21.78
N ARG A 69 -20.90 0.79 -20.46
CA ARG A 69 -21.76 0.21 -19.40
C ARG A 69 -21.89 1.17 -18.23
N PRO A 70 -22.53 2.33 -18.42
CA PRO A 70 -22.66 3.35 -17.36
C PRO A 70 -23.44 2.85 -16.13
N GLU A 71 -24.29 1.83 -16.28
CA GLU A 71 -25.05 1.20 -15.19
C GLU A 71 -24.28 0.08 -14.48
N ARG A 72 -22.99 -0.12 -14.75
CA ARG A 72 -22.21 -1.17 -14.10
C ARG A 72 -22.18 -0.96 -12.58
N ALA A 73 -22.40 -2.06 -11.86
CA ALA A 73 -22.31 -2.06 -10.41
C ALA A 73 -20.89 -1.71 -9.94
N ALA A 74 -20.83 -0.97 -8.81
CA ALA A 74 -19.62 -0.75 -8.03
C ALA A 74 -18.94 -2.08 -7.67
N ALA A 75 -17.70 -2.00 -7.20
CA ALA A 75 -17.01 -3.19 -6.71
C ALA A 75 -17.77 -3.77 -5.51
N GLU A 76 -17.56 -5.06 -5.24
CA GLU A 76 -18.04 -5.64 -3.99
C GLU A 76 -17.31 -4.94 -2.83
N VAL A 77 -18.07 -4.18 -2.02
CA VAL A 77 -17.57 -3.58 -0.79
C VAL A 77 -17.72 -4.61 0.33
N ASP A 78 -16.64 -5.36 0.54
CA ASP A 78 -16.56 -6.38 1.58
C ASP A 78 -16.26 -5.78 2.96
N THR A 79 -16.39 -6.58 4.02
CA THR A 79 -16.09 -6.17 5.40
C THR A 79 -14.68 -5.59 5.56
N GLY A 80 -13.72 -6.08 4.78
CA GLY A 80 -12.35 -5.56 4.76
C GLY A 80 -12.28 -4.13 4.22
N ALA A 81 -13.08 -3.77 3.23
CA ALA A 81 -13.11 -2.43 2.66
C ALA A 81 -13.69 -1.42 3.66
N LEU A 82 -14.79 -1.76 4.33
CA LEU A 82 -15.38 -0.91 5.38
C LEU A 82 -14.40 -0.64 6.53
N ALA A 83 -13.62 -1.65 6.91
CA ALA A 83 -12.57 -1.51 7.89
C ALA A 83 -11.47 -0.53 7.43
N MET A 84 -11.02 -0.62 6.17
CA MET A 84 -10.01 0.28 5.62
C MET A 84 -10.49 1.74 5.53
N ILE A 85 -11.75 1.95 5.12
CA ILE A 85 -12.40 3.26 5.07
C ILE A 85 -12.26 3.97 6.41
N ASN A 86 -12.57 3.26 7.50
CA ASN A 86 -12.50 3.82 8.84
C ASN A 86 -11.07 3.97 9.38
N VAL A 87 -10.13 3.11 8.98
CA VAL A 87 -8.76 3.11 9.52
C VAL A 87 -7.88 4.22 8.92
N TYR A 88 -8.02 4.48 7.62
CA TYR A 88 -7.12 5.41 6.91
C TYR A 88 -7.74 6.78 6.65
N ASP A 89 -9.06 6.93 6.79
CA ASP A 89 -9.78 8.19 6.59
C ASP A 89 -9.45 8.82 5.21
N LEU A 90 -9.49 7.99 4.15
CA LEU A 90 -9.14 8.47 2.81
C LEU A 90 -10.23 9.39 2.25
N PRO A 91 -9.85 10.40 1.43
CA PRO A 91 -10.81 11.24 0.70
C PRO A 91 -11.76 10.40 -0.17
N ALA A 92 -12.99 10.87 -0.37
CA ALA A 92 -14.01 10.16 -1.13
C ALA A 92 -13.56 9.89 -2.58
N GLU A 93 -12.82 10.82 -3.18
CA GLU A 93 -12.31 10.71 -4.55
C GLU A 93 -11.32 9.55 -4.70
N VAL A 94 -10.51 9.32 -3.66
CA VAL A 94 -9.56 8.20 -3.60
C VAL A 94 -10.32 6.88 -3.53
N TRP A 95 -11.40 6.82 -2.74
CA TRP A 95 -12.27 5.65 -2.70
C TRP A 95 -12.94 5.36 -4.03
N SER A 96 -13.48 6.38 -4.70
CA SER A 96 -14.12 6.23 -6.01
C SER A 96 -13.15 5.70 -7.07
N VAL A 97 -11.88 6.12 -7.04
CA VAL A 97 -10.86 5.57 -7.94
C VAL A 97 -10.60 4.09 -7.67
N PHE A 98 -10.39 3.70 -6.41
CA PHE A 98 -10.15 2.30 -6.07
C PHE A 98 -11.37 1.41 -6.34
N ASP A 99 -12.59 1.91 -6.09
CA ASP A 99 -13.84 1.21 -6.40
C ASP A 99 -13.97 0.96 -7.90
N ALA A 100 -13.79 1.99 -8.73
CA ALA A 100 -13.87 1.85 -10.18
C ALA A 100 -12.83 0.86 -10.74
N ARG A 101 -11.59 0.91 -10.21
CA ARG A 101 -10.52 -0.02 -10.60
C ARG A 101 -10.81 -1.45 -10.14
N ALA A 102 -11.26 -1.64 -8.90
CA ALA A 102 -11.63 -2.95 -8.38
C ALA A 102 -12.81 -3.55 -9.16
N ALA A 103 -13.82 -2.73 -9.49
CA ALA A 103 -14.94 -3.13 -10.31
C ALA A 103 -14.50 -3.53 -11.73
N ALA A 104 -13.56 -2.80 -12.33
CA ALA A 104 -12.98 -3.14 -13.63
C ALA A 104 -12.13 -4.42 -13.58
N ALA A 105 -11.44 -4.67 -12.47
CA ALA A 105 -10.67 -5.88 -12.22
C ALA A 105 -11.56 -7.10 -11.89
N GLY A 106 -12.83 -6.87 -11.52
CA GLY A 106 -13.73 -7.93 -11.04
C GLY A 106 -13.32 -8.47 -9.67
N MET A 107 -12.77 -7.61 -8.81
CA MET A 107 -12.27 -7.96 -7.49
C MET A 107 -13.06 -7.24 -6.38
N PRO A 108 -13.15 -7.84 -5.18
CA PRO A 108 -13.56 -7.10 -3.99
C PRO A 108 -12.63 -5.92 -3.73
N LEU A 109 -13.19 -4.82 -3.23
CA LEU A 109 -12.43 -3.58 -3.04
C LEU A 109 -11.24 -3.77 -2.09
N SER A 110 -11.40 -4.52 -1.00
CA SER A 110 -10.31 -4.72 -0.04
C SER A 110 -9.15 -5.54 -0.64
N ASP A 111 -9.46 -6.53 -1.48
CA ASP A 111 -8.46 -7.35 -2.15
C ASP A 111 -7.68 -6.55 -3.19
N TYR A 112 -8.37 -5.72 -3.97
CA TYR A 112 -7.71 -4.83 -4.94
C TYR A 112 -6.72 -3.88 -4.25
N VAL A 113 -7.16 -3.19 -3.19
CA VAL A 113 -6.27 -2.26 -2.47
C VAL A 113 -5.11 -3.00 -1.78
N ARG A 114 -5.35 -4.22 -1.29
CA ARG A 114 -4.29 -5.07 -0.73
C ARG A 114 -3.22 -5.37 -1.79
N GLU A 115 -3.62 -5.76 -2.99
CA GLU A 115 -2.68 -6.06 -4.08
C GLU A 115 -1.90 -4.82 -4.53
N GLU A 116 -2.53 -3.65 -4.58
CA GLU A 116 -1.85 -2.39 -4.87
C GLU A 116 -0.78 -2.06 -3.82
N LEU A 117 -1.07 -2.24 -2.53
CA LEU A 117 -0.09 -2.05 -1.46
C LEU A 117 1.05 -3.08 -1.52
N ILE A 118 0.75 -4.35 -1.80
CA ILE A 118 1.77 -5.40 -1.99
C ILE A 118 2.67 -5.05 -3.18
N THR A 119 2.08 -4.62 -4.29
CA THR A 119 2.80 -4.24 -5.50
C THR A 119 3.68 -3.02 -5.25
N SER A 120 3.17 -2.01 -4.53
CA SER A 120 3.96 -0.84 -4.13
C SER A 120 5.14 -1.23 -3.23
N ALA A 121 4.95 -2.12 -2.27
CA ALA A 121 6.02 -2.57 -1.39
C ALA A 121 7.10 -3.39 -2.13
N ARG A 122 6.69 -4.17 -3.14
CA ARG A 122 7.63 -4.92 -4.00
C ARG A 122 8.44 -4.03 -4.93
N ARG A 123 7.88 -2.88 -5.32
CA ARG A 123 8.57 -1.92 -6.18
C ARG A 123 9.54 -1.10 -5.33
N GLY A 124 10.82 -1.49 -5.37
CA GLY A 124 11.88 -0.71 -4.73
C GLY A 124 11.91 0.71 -5.30
N THR A 125 12.11 1.70 -4.45
CA THR A 125 12.21 3.14 -4.78
C THR A 125 13.64 3.63 -4.65
N VAL A 126 13.93 4.84 -5.13
CA VAL A 126 15.23 5.50 -4.90
C VAL A 126 15.45 5.65 -3.39
N ASP A 127 14.40 6.05 -2.67
CA ASP A 127 14.46 6.24 -1.22
C ASP A 127 14.75 4.93 -0.49
N ASP A 128 14.22 3.79 -0.95
CA ASP A 128 14.55 2.47 -0.37
C ASP A 128 16.03 2.13 -0.53
N ALA A 129 16.60 2.39 -1.71
CA ALA A 129 18.00 2.11 -1.98
C ALA A 129 18.92 3.04 -1.18
N VAL A 130 18.56 4.32 -1.08
CA VAL A 130 19.30 5.30 -0.27
C VAL A 130 19.20 4.94 1.21
N LEU A 131 18.03 4.50 1.68
CA LEU A 131 17.82 4.05 3.04
C LEU A 131 18.65 2.80 3.36
N GLU A 132 18.70 1.82 2.45
CA GLU A 132 19.54 0.63 2.58
C GLU A 132 21.02 0.98 2.70
N ILE A 133 21.50 1.94 1.91
CA ILE A 133 22.88 2.43 2.01
C ILE A 133 23.13 3.10 3.38
N ARG A 134 22.22 3.95 3.85
CA ARG A 134 22.35 4.59 5.18
C ARG A 134 22.39 3.57 6.31
N GLU A 135 21.51 2.57 6.26
CA GLU A 135 21.48 1.50 7.26
C GLU A 135 22.76 0.64 7.23
N ALA A 136 23.32 0.37 6.04
CA ALA A 136 24.57 -0.36 5.90
C ALA A 136 25.79 0.42 6.43
N LEU A 137 25.75 1.75 6.35
CA LEU A 137 26.79 2.62 6.94
C LEU A 137 26.70 2.71 8.46
N GLY A 138 25.49 2.57 9.02
CA GLY A 138 25.25 2.69 10.46
C GLY A 138 25.75 4.04 11.00
N ASP A 139 26.32 4.03 12.21
CA ASP A 139 27.01 5.19 12.82
C ASP A 139 28.48 5.30 12.36
N GLY A 140 28.87 4.57 11.30
CA GLY A 140 30.24 4.51 10.82
C GLY A 140 30.74 5.85 10.30
N ASP A 141 31.99 6.19 10.64
CA ASP A 141 32.65 7.45 10.32
C ASP A 141 33.14 7.54 8.85
N LEU A 142 32.49 6.82 7.93
CA LEU A 142 32.79 6.88 6.50
C LEU A 142 32.12 8.13 5.92
N PRO A 143 32.87 9.16 5.50
CA PRO A 143 32.29 10.37 4.94
C PRO A 143 31.82 10.08 3.51
N LEU A 144 30.60 9.56 3.40
CA LEU A 144 29.91 9.37 2.13
C LEU A 144 29.04 10.57 1.84
N ASP A 145 29.26 11.18 0.68
CA ASP A 145 28.38 12.20 0.14
C ASP A 145 27.06 11.55 -0.29
N MET A 146 26.06 11.64 0.59
CA MET A 146 24.74 11.07 0.35
C MET A 146 24.00 11.77 -0.80
N GLU A 147 24.35 13.01 -1.14
CA GLU A 147 23.79 13.70 -2.31
C GLU A 147 24.30 13.05 -3.59
N ALA A 148 25.61 12.78 -3.68
CA ALA A 148 26.21 12.04 -4.79
C ALA A 148 25.65 10.61 -4.92
N VAL A 149 25.40 9.94 -3.79
CA VAL A 149 24.74 8.62 -3.78
C VAL A 149 23.32 8.71 -4.36
N VAL A 150 22.51 9.67 -3.90
CA VAL A 150 21.14 9.86 -4.41
C VAL A 150 21.16 10.13 -5.92
N ALA A 151 22.06 10.99 -6.39
CA ALA A 151 22.22 11.29 -7.81
C ALA A 151 22.60 10.02 -8.61
N SER A 152 23.52 9.21 -8.09
CA SER A 152 23.94 7.96 -8.72
C SER A 152 22.81 6.93 -8.81
N VAL A 153 22.00 6.80 -7.75
CA VAL A 153 20.84 5.88 -7.73
C VAL A 153 19.76 6.35 -8.72
N ARG A 154 19.51 7.67 -8.82
CA ARG A 154 18.58 8.24 -9.81
C ARG A 154 19.05 7.94 -11.24
N TYR A 155 20.32 8.23 -11.53
CA TYR A 155 20.93 7.94 -12.83
C TYR A 155 20.80 6.46 -13.22
N ALA A 156 21.16 5.54 -12.31
CA ALA A 156 21.07 4.10 -12.56
C ALA A 156 19.63 3.62 -12.83
N ARG A 157 18.62 4.38 -12.38
CA ARG A 157 17.19 4.09 -12.58
C ARG A 157 16.56 4.91 -13.71
N GLY A 158 17.34 5.74 -14.41
CA GLY A 158 16.86 6.59 -15.50
C GLY A 158 15.90 7.70 -15.05
N LEU A 159 16.11 8.24 -13.83
CA LEU A 159 15.35 9.35 -13.24
C LEU A 159 16.16 10.65 -13.24
#